data_AF-A0A4U1YZU3-F1
#
_entry.id   AF-A0A4U1YZU3-F1
#
_cell.length_a   1.000
_cell.length_b   1.000
_cell.length_c   1.000
_cell.angle_alpha   90.00
_cell.angle_beta   90.00
_cell.angle_gamma   90.00
#
_symmetry.space_group_name_H-M   'P 1'
#
loop_
_entity.id
_entity.type
_entity.pdbx_description
1 polymer ?
#
loop_
_entity_poly.entity_id
_entity_poly.type
_entity_poly.pdbx_seq_one_letter_code
_entity_poly.pdbx_strand_id
1 'polypeptide(L)'
;MSSIKINGLDKALELVQKRTSARELTSEGVYKILNEVQETLDTYLFKKDQVGIRILITVYTRVASSYSGIPYVTFVEVERGKTVWKLINVYRDKGIAADAKILNSEIFADQIYCKAEKELNRLVYRDIEL
;
A
#
# COMPACT_ATOMS: atom_id res chain seq x y z
N MET A 1 -17.93 3.91 -8.17
CA MET A 1 -16.62 3.82 -7.51
C MET A 1 -16.60 4.76 -6.31
N SER A 2 -16.53 4.23 -5.09
CA SER A 2 -16.26 5.06 -3.92
C SER A 2 -14.84 5.59 -4.02
N SER A 3 -14.68 6.91 -4.13
CA SER A 3 -13.36 7.55 -4.11
C SER A 3 -12.69 7.21 -2.78
N ILE A 4 -11.62 6.40 -2.84
CA ILE A 4 -10.74 6.21 -1.71
C ILE A 4 -10.20 7.60 -1.35
N LYS A 5 -10.37 8.01 -0.09
CA LYS A 5 -9.83 9.26 0.44
C LYS A 5 -8.98 8.95 1.66
N ILE A 6 -7.80 9.55 1.70
CA ILE A 6 -6.85 9.42 2.80
C ILE A 6 -6.78 10.77 3.50
N ASN A 7 -7.15 10.79 4.78
CA ASN A 7 -7.10 12.00 5.57
C ASN A 7 -5.64 12.48 5.74
N GLY A 8 -5.41 13.76 5.45
CA GLY A 8 -4.11 14.41 5.66
C GLY A 8 -3.07 14.19 4.54
N LEU A 9 -3.41 13.45 3.47
CA LEU A 9 -2.48 13.16 2.37
C LEU A 9 -1.96 14.42 1.68
N ASP A 10 -2.86 15.35 1.30
CA ASP A 10 -2.48 16.58 0.58
C ASP A 10 -1.49 17.42 1.40
N LYS A 11 -1.78 17.60 2.70
CA LYS A 11 -0.91 18.36 3.62
C LYS A 11 0.45 17.70 3.80
N ALA A 12 0.49 16.37 3.88
CA ALA A 12 1.73 15.62 4.07
C ALA A 12 2.61 15.67 2.80
N LEU A 13 2.00 15.53 1.61
CA LEU A 13 2.68 15.68 0.34
C LEU A 13 3.26 17.10 0.19
N GLU A 14 2.45 18.13 0.45
CA GLU A 14 2.88 19.52 0.37
C GLU A 14 4.08 19.81 1.29
N LEU A 15 4.02 19.34 2.54
CA LEU A 15 5.10 19.56 3.52
C LEU A 15 6.42 18.90 3.09
N VAL A 16 6.33 17.69 2.56
CA VAL A 16 7.48 16.88 2.15
C VAL A 16 8.06 17.34 0.81
N GLN A 17 7.22 17.91 -0.06
CA GLN A 17 7.61 18.36 -1.40
C GLN A 17 7.94 19.85 -1.47
N LYS A 18 7.63 20.67 -0.45
CA LYS A 18 7.77 22.14 -0.41
C LYS A 18 9.06 22.75 -1.00
N ARG A 19 10.20 22.05 -0.89
CA ARG A 19 11.52 22.53 -1.37
C ARG A 19 12.00 21.83 -2.65
N THR A 20 11.10 21.14 -3.33
CA THR A 20 11.44 20.29 -4.47
C THR A 20 11.15 21.04 -5.76
N SER A 21 12.19 21.27 -6.57
CA SER A 21 12.05 21.89 -7.89
C SER A 21 11.57 20.90 -8.97
N ALA A 22 11.54 19.60 -8.67
CA ALA A 22 11.24 18.54 -9.62
C ALA A 22 10.14 17.58 -9.13
N ARG A 23 9.00 17.64 -9.84
CA ARG A 23 8.01 16.56 -10.08
C ARG A 23 7.46 15.88 -8.82
N GLU A 24 6.28 16.35 -8.45
CA GLU A 24 5.54 16.00 -7.24
C GLU A 24 4.62 14.80 -7.47
N LEU A 25 4.66 13.84 -6.55
CA LEU A 25 3.61 12.85 -6.42
C LEU A 25 2.34 13.57 -5.95
N THR A 26 1.32 13.65 -6.80
CA THR A 26 0.04 14.27 -6.46
C THR A 26 -0.85 13.27 -5.71
N SER A 27 -1.77 13.78 -4.91
CA SER A 27 -2.76 12.93 -4.23
C SER A 27 -3.64 12.18 -5.22
N GLU A 28 -3.98 12.78 -6.36
CA GLU A 28 -4.70 12.11 -7.44
C GLU A 28 -3.93 10.89 -8.00
N GLY A 29 -2.61 11.03 -8.21
CA GLY A 29 -1.76 9.91 -8.63
C GLY A 29 -1.73 8.78 -7.59
N VAL A 30 -1.64 9.13 -6.30
CA VAL A 30 -1.73 8.16 -5.20
C VAL A 30 -3.08 7.43 -5.23
N TYR A 31 -4.19 8.16 -5.37
CA TYR A 31 -5.53 7.56 -5.39
C TYR A 31 -5.75 6.65 -6.59
N LYS A 32 -5.21 7.00 -7.76
CA LYS A 32 -5.29 6.15 -8.95
C LYS A 32 -4.64 4.79 -8.69
N ILE A 33 -3.38 4.79 -8.25
CA ILE A 33 -2.64 3.55 -7.96
C ILE A 33 -3.35 2.77 -6.85
N LEU A 34 -3.79 3.46 -5.80
CA LEU A 34 -4.45 2.79 -4.68
C LEU A 34 -5.78 2.14 -5.06
N ASN A 35 -6.53 2.72 -6.01
CA ASN A 35 -7.73 2.08 -6.56
C ASN A 35 -7.38 0.81 -7.34
N GLU A 36 -6.35 0.85 -8.20
CA GLU A 36 -5.88 -0.33 -8.95
C GLU A 36 -5.42 -1.46 -8.00
N VAL A 37 -4.71 -1.10 -6.93
CA VAL A 37 -4.34 -2.07 -5.90
C VAL A 37 -5.57 -2.61 -5.16
N GLN A 38 -6.53 -1.76 -4.79
CA GLN A 38 -7.75 -2.22 -4.13
C GLN A 38 -8.57 -3.17 -5.01
N GLU A 39 -8.69 -2.92 -6.31
CA GLU A 39 -9.36 -3.82 -7.26
C GLU A 39 -8.66 -5.18 -7.36
N THR A 40 -7.33 -5.15 -7.36
CA THR A 40 -6.51 -6.38 -7.34
C THR A 40 -6.73 -7.15 -6.03
N LEU A 41 -6.69 -6.47 -4.89
CA LEU A 41 -6.94 -7.09 -3.58
C LEU A 41 -8.36 -7.66 -3.46
N ASP A 42 -9.37 -6.97 -4.00
CA ASP A 42 -10.76 -7.44 -3.99
C ASP A 42 -10.98 -8.66 -4.88
N THR A 43 -10.13 -8.87 -5.88
CA THR A 43 -10.15 -10.07 -6.75
C THR A 43 -9.61 -11.30 -6.02
N TYR A 44 -8.55 -11.16 -5.24
CA TYR A 44 -7.83 -12.30 -4.66
C TYR A 44 -8.12 -12.54 -3.18
N LEU A 45 -8.61 -11.54 -2.43
CA LEU A 45 -8.73 -11.60 -0.98
C LEU A 45 -10.08 -11.09 -0.49
N PHE A 46 -10.61 -11.74 0.54
CA PHE A 46 -11.77 -11.21 1.25
C PHE A 46 -11.41 -9.92 2.00
N LYS A 47 -12.35 -8.97 2.07
CA LYS A 47 -12.18 -7.68 2.75
C LYS A 47 -11.68 -7.79 4.20
N LYS A 48 -12.09 -8.83 4.91
CA LYS A 48 -11.65 -9.11 6.30
C LYS A 48 -10.17 -9.46 6.39
N ASP A 49 -9.62 -10.07 5.35
CA ASP A 49 -8.25 -10.53 5.29
C ASP A 49 -7.34 -9.40 4.83
N GLN A 50 -7.83 -8.46 4.02
CA GLN A 50 -7.05 -7.28 3.57
C GLN A 50 -6.62 -6.32 4.70
N VAL A 51 -7.19 -6.42 5.90
CA VAL A 51 -6.90 -5.50 7.02
C VAL A 51 -5.45 -5.68 7.49
N GLY A 52 -4.70 -4.58 7.57
CA GLY A 52 -3.30 -4.56 8.00
C GLY A 52 -2.29 -4.67 6.86
N ILE A 53 -2.73 -4.80 5.60
CA ILE A 53 -1.83 -4.70 4.45
C ILE A 53 -1.21 -3.30 4.44
N ARG A 54 0.12 -3.25 4.38
CA ARG A 54 0.89 -2.01 4.23
C ARG A 54 1.42 -1.90 2.82
N ILE A 55 1.15 -0.76 2.19
CA ILE A 55 1.53 -0.49 0.82
C ILE A 55 2.39 0.76 0.80
N LEU A 56 3.52 0.65 0.11
CA LEU A 56 4.34 1.75 -0.31
C LEU A 56 3.95 2.12 -1.74
N ILE A 57 3.53 3.36 -1.94
CA ILE A 57 3.18 3.91 -3.24
C ILE A 57 4.27 4.89 -3.65
N THR A 58 4.73 4.78 -4.89
CA THR A 58 5.58 5.78 -5.53
C THR A 58 5.25 5.82 -7.02
N VAL A 59 5.25 7.00 -7.63
CA VAL A 59 5.00 7.13 -9.07
C VAL A 59 6.32 7.17 -9.83
N TYR A 60 6.32 6.61 -11.04
CA TYR A 60 7.44 6.75 -11.98
C TYR A 60 7.79 8.21 -12.25
N THR A 61 8.91 8.65 -11.67
CA THR A 61 9.53 9.93 -12.02
C THR A 61 10.37 9.74 -13.26
N ARG A 62 9.94 10.28 -14.41
CA ARG A 62 10.79 10.40 -15.60
C ARG A 62 12.07 11.14 -15.20
N VAL A 63 13.21 10.47 -15.30
CA VAL A 63 14.52 11.06 -15.00
C VAL A 63 15.16 11.48 -16.33
N ALA A 64 15.83 12.63 -16.37
CA ALA A 64 16.61 13.02 -17.55
C ALA A 64 17.72 12.00 -17.80
N SER A 65 18.02 11.68 -19.07
CA SER A 65 19.08 10.73 -19.42
C SER A 65 20.46 11.16 -18.94
N SER A 66 20.66 12.45 -18.69
CA SER A 66 21.89 13.03 -18.14
C SER A 66 21.98 12.95 -16.61
N TYR A 67 20.95 12.49 -15.91
CA TYR A 67 20.97 12.39 -14.46
C TYR A 67 21.89 11.26 -14.02
N SER A 68 22.90 11.60 -13.22
CA SER A 68 23.84 10.64 -12.65
C SER A 68 23.48 10.37 -11.19
N GLY A 69 23.21 9.11 -10.85
CA GLY A 69 22.88 8.66 -9.50
C GLY A 69 21.42 8.19 -9.33
N ILE A 70 21.06 7.86 -8.09
CA ILE A 70 19.70 7.40 -7.74
C ILE A 70 18.82 8.63 -7.47
N PRO A 71 17.68 8.77 -8.15
CA PRO A 71 16.80 9.92 -7.97
C PRO A 71 16.17 9.92 -6.57
N TYR A 72 15.90 11.13 -6.06
CA TYR A 72 15.13 11.33 -4.84
C TYR A 72 13.64 11.31 -5.17
N VAL A 73 12.93 10.32 -4.66
CA VAL A 73 11.51 10.07 -4.98
C VAL A 73 10.65 10.29 -3.73
N THR A 74 9.37 10.60 -3.93
CA THR A 74 8.40 10.70 -2.83
C THR A 74 7.74 9.34 -2.62
N PHE A 75 7.75 8.90 -1.37
CA PHE A 75 7.13 7.66 -0.92
C PHE A 75 5.92 7.98 -0.05
N VAL A 76 4.83 7.26 -0.30
CA VAL A 76 3.61 7.33 0.50
C VAL A 76 3.32 5.95 1.05
N GLU A 77 3.36 5.81 2.36
CA GLU A 77 2.99 4.58 3.05
C GLU A 77 1.56 4.67 3.53
N VAL A 78 0.78 3.64 3.17
CA VAL A 78 -0.62 3.51 3.59
C VAL A 78 -0.87 2.13 4.16
N GLU A 79 -1.76 2.06 5.14
CA GLU A 79 -2.21 0.80 5.73
C GLU A 79 -3.71 0.63 5.53
N ARG A 80 -4.11 -0.59 5.17
CA ARG A 80 -5.53 -0.93 5.05
C ARG A 80 -6.15 -1.10 6.44
N GLY A 81 -7.00 -0.15 6.84
CA GLY A 81 -7.87 -0.30 8.01
C GLY A 81 -9.07 -1.20 7.72
N LYS A 82 -10.03 -1.31 8.66
CA LYS A 82 -11.27 -2.09 8.45
C LYS A 82 -12.15 -1.51 7.33
N THR A 83 -12.31 -0.19 7.31
CA THR A 83 -13.21 0.52 6.39
C THR A 83 -12.48 1.42 5.40
N VAL A 84 -11.38 2.04 5.82
CA VAL A 84 -10.63 3.02 5.02
C VAL A 84 -9.15 2.72 4.99
N TRP A 85 -8.46 3.28 3.99
CA TRP A 85 -7.00 3.38 3.96
C TRP A 85 -6.53 4.50 4.89
N LYS A 86 -5.46 4.23 5.64
CA LYS A 86 -4.87 5.17 6.59
C LYS A 86 -3.49 5.60 6.09
N LEU A 87 -3.19 6.89 6.19
CA LEU A 87 -1.85 7.39 5.97
C LEU A 87 -0.96 6.96 7.13
N ILE A 88 0.18 6.35 6.82
CA ILE A 88 1.20 5.98 7.81
C ILE A 88 2.34 6.99 7.76
N ASN A 89 2.89 7.22 6.57
CA ASN A 89 4.02 8.12 6.40
C ASN A 89 4.07 8.72 5.00
N VAL A 90 4.70 9.88 4.88
CA VAL A 90 5.08 10.48 3.61
C VAL A 90 6.49 11.01 3.78
N TYR A 91 7.40 10.59 2.91
CA TYR A 91 8.81 10.99 3.00
C TYR A 91 9.45 11.00 1.62
N ARG A 92 10.66 11.56 1.54
CA ARG A 92 11.49 11.45 0.34
C ARG A 92 12.78 10.74 0.65
N ASP A 93 13.15 9.82 -0.22
CA ASP A 93 14.42 9.11 -0.14
C ASP A 93 14.92 8.74 -1.54
N LYS A 94 16.17 8.28 -1.62
CA LYS A 94 16.73 7.70 -2.85
C LYS A 94 16.01 6.39 -3.15
N GLY A 95 15.46 6.27 -4.35
CA GLY A 95 14.89 5.00 -4.77
C GLY A 95 14.53 4.95 -6.24
N ILE A 96 14.21 3.74 -6.69
CA ILE A 96 13.67 3.49 -8.03
C ILE A 96 12.15 3.46 -7.89
N ALA A 97 11.48 4.14 -8.80
CA ALA A 97 10.02 4.14 -8.79
C ALA A 97 9.46 2.74 -9.07
N ALA A 98 8.56 2.30 -8.22
CA ALA A 98 7.71 1.13 -8.39
C ALA A 98 6.27 1.56 -8.05
N ASP A 99 5.31 1.37 -8.96
CA ASP A 99 3.96 1.93 -8.82
C ASP A 99 3.35 1.64 -7.42
N ALA A 100 3.40 0.38 -6.98
CA ALA A 100 3.10 0.00 -5.59
C ALA A 100 3.91 -1.21 -5.13
N LYS A 101 4.22 -1.27 -3.84
CA LYS A 101 4.88 -2.40 -3.18
C LYS A 101 4.20 -2.74 -1.86
N ILE A 102 3.90 -4.01 -1.63
CA ILE A 102 3.46 -4.49 -0.31
C ILE A 102 4.68 -4.59 0.61
N LEU A 103 4.62 -3.93 1.78
CA LEU A 103 5.74 -3.87 2.73
C LEU A 103 5.79 -5.08 3.66
N ASN A 104 4.67 -5.73 3.91
CA ASN A 104 4.52 -6.78 4.91
C ASN A 104 3.98 -8.10 4.32
N SER A 105 4.39 -8.44 3.10
CA SER A 105 3.90 -9.63 2.39
C SER A 105 4.13 -10.94 3.13
N GLU A 106 5.28 -11.10 3.81
CA GLU A 106 5.61 -12.31 4.57
C GLU A 106 4.68 -12.50 5.76
N ILE A 107 4.58 -11.48 6.62
CA ILE A 107 3.67 -11.48 7.78
C ILE A 107 2.23 -11.76 7.34
N PHE A 108 1.84 -11.21 6.19
CA PHE A 108 0.52 -11.39 5.64
C PHE A 108 0.28 -12.81 5.10
N ALA A 109 1.26 -13.40 4.44
CA ALA A 109 1.22 -14.80 4.01
C ALA A 109 1.06 -15.75 5.20
N ASP A 110 1.81 -15.52 6.28
CA ASP A 110 1.68 -16.31 7.52
C ASP A 110 0.29 -16.20 8.13
N GLN A 111 -0.31 -15.00 8.15
CA GLN A 111 -1.67 -14.82 8.66
C GLN A 111 -2.73 -15.57 7.85
N ILE A 112 -2.61 -15.56 6.52
CA ILE A 112 -3.52 -16.32 5.66
C ILE A 112 -3.32 -17.82 5.89
N TYR A 113 -2.07 -18.27 5.96
CA TYR A 113 -1.74 -19.68 6.20
C TYR A 113 -2.33 -20.16 7.54
N CYS A 114 -2.08 -19.45 8.64
CA CYS A 114 -2.64 -19.80 9.95
C CYS A 114 -4.17 -19.81 9.98
N LYS A 115 -4.84 -18.93 9.21
CA LYS A 115 -6.31 -18.94 9.09
C LYS A 115 -6.79 -20.16 8.32
N ALA A 116 -6.17 -20.47 7.19
CA ALA A 116 -6.51 -21.64 6.39
C ALA A 116 -6.28 -22.95 7.18
N GLU A 117 -5.17 -23.05 7.90
CA GLU A 117 -4.86 -24.18 8.78
C GLU A 117 -5.91 -24.34 9.89
N LYS A 118 -6.31 -23.25 10.57
CA LYS A 118 -7.36 -23.30 11.60
C LYS A 118 -8.71 -23.75 11.05
N GLU A 119 -9.13 -23.24 9.89
CA GLU A 119 -10.38 -23.66 9.25
C GLU A 119 -10.31 -25.13 8.78
N LEU A 120 -9.18 -25.57 8.22
CA LEU A 120 -8.97 -26.96 7.84
C LEU A 120 -9.03 -27.89 9.07
N ASN A 121 -8.34 -27.53 10.15
CA ASN A 121 -8.37 -28.29 11.40
C ASN A 121 -9.78 -28.36 11.99
N ARG A 122 -10.58 -27.29 11.91
CA ARG A 122 -11.99 -27.32 12.31
C ARG A 122 -12.84 -28.24 11.45
N LEU A 123 -12.56 -28.35 10.15
CA LEU A 123 -13.27 -29.26 9.25
C LEU A 123 -12.88 -30.73 9.51
N VAL A 124 -11.60 -30.99 9.75
CA VAL A 124 -11.07 -32.35 10.00
C VAL A 124 -11.46 -32.87 11.38
N TYR A 125 -11.45 -32.01 12.40
CA TYR A 125 -11.75 -32.37 13.80
C TYR A 125 -13.17 -32.00 14.24
N ARG A 126 -14.08 -31.74 13.31
CA ARG A 126 -15.46 -31.32 13.61
C ARG A 126 -16.25 -32.36 14.42
N ASP A 127 -15.84 -33.63 14.36
CA ASP A 127 -16.50 -34.77 15.01
C ASP A 127 -15.86 -35.20 16.34
N ILE A 128 -14.90 -34.44 16.88
CA ILE A 128 -14.44 -34.63 18.27
C ILE A 128 -15.15 -33.60 19.13
N GLU A 129 -16.41 -33.89 19.46
CA GLU A 129 -17.03 -33.33 20.67
C GLU A 129 -16.23 -33.84 21.87
N LEU A 130 -15.50 -32.94 22.53
CA LEU A 130 -14.96 -33.13 23.88
C LEU A 130 -16.02 -32.69 24.90
#